data_AF-A0A7S3HWA6-F1
#
_entry.id   AF-A0A7S3HWA6-F1
#
_cell.length_a   1.000
_cell.length_b   1.000
_cell.length_c   1.000
_cell.angle_alpha   90.00
_cell.angle_beta   90.00
_cell.angle_gamma   90.00
#
_symmetry.space_group_name_H-M   'P 1'
#
loop_
_entity.id
_entity.type
_entity.pdbx_description
1 polymer ?
#
loop_
_entity_poly.entity_id
_entity_poly.type
_entity_poly.pdbx_seq_one_letter_code
_entity_poly.pdbx_strand_id
1 'polypeptide(L)'
;RKQMSQGSPIQKLDEQVDELLQLYEVGEKLHSYEQLHGGRSLNEDERRRSMVSFASTRGQSGSTLQGNGVFGLAAMYLYSRRGASSMIDMSRLRACGWTSLSVFLIGSTFGSIVMMQKERIRLDDQAINLSTAVRVAQNEQTHALLRTMKFHLTTRQMNLWDQ
;
A
#
# COMPACT_ATOMS: atom_id res chain seq x y z
N ARG A 1 50.64 24.99 8.16
CA ARG A 1 50.13 24.16 7.04
C ARG A 1 50.12 22.70 7.50
N LYS A 2 48.97 22.20 7.96
CA LYS A 2 48.79 20.78 8.29
C LYS A 2 48.77 20.01 6.97
N GLN A 3 49.74 19.13 6.76
CA GLN A 3 49.66 18.13 5.69
C GLN A 3 48.48 17.21 6.03
N MET A 4 47.39 17.32 5.26
CA MET A 4 46.37 16.29 5.24
C MET A 4 47.00 15.05 4.61
N SER A 5 47.34 14.08 5.46
CA SER A 5 47.65 12.72 5.04
C SER A 5 46.51 12.27 4.12
N GLN A 6 46.77 12.14 2.82
CA GLN A 6 45.87 11.44 1.93
C GLN A 6 45.96 9.97 2.32
N GLY A 7 45.04 9.52 3.19
CA GLY A 7 44.85 8.10 3.48
C GLY A 7 44.71 7.31 2.18
N SER A 8 45.14 6.05 2.21
CA SER A 8 45.10 5.18 1.04
C SER A 8 43.68 5.18 0.45
N PRO A 9 43.51 5.06 -0.88
CA PRO A 9 42.19 5.05 -1.49
C PRO A 9 41.26 3.99 -0.88
N ILE A 10 41.83 2.92 -0.31
CA ILE A 10 41.11 1.88 0.44
C ILE A 10 40.58 2.39 1.77
N GLN A 11 41.35 3.17 2.55
CA GLN A 11 40.89 3.77 3.80
C GLN A 11 39.75 4.76 3.59
N LYS A 12 39.83 5.58 2.53
CA LYS A 12 38.73 6.50 2.18
C LYS A 12 37.45 5.76 1.80
N LEU A 13 37.58 4.62 1.12
CA LEU A 13 36.43 3.80 0.74
C LEU A 13 35.79 3.14 1.97
N ASP A 14 36.61 2.69 2.91
CA ASP A 14 36.17 2.09 4.18
C ASP A 14 35.40 3.11 5.04
N GLU A 15 35.91 4.35 5.17
CA GLU A 15 35.23 5.44 5.86
C GLU A 15 33.86 5.77 5.23
N GLN A 16 33.77 5.80 3.89
CA GLN A 16 32.51 6.04 3.18
C GLN A 16 31.50 4.90 3.35
N VAL A 17 31.98 3.65 3.35
CA VAL A 17 31.13 2.47 3.60
C VAL A 17 30.62 2.48 5.03
N ASP A 18 31.43 2.92 6.00
CA ASP A 18 31.03 3.07 7.39
C ASP A 18 30.00 4.17 7.63
N GLU A 19 30.15 5.32 6.96
CA GLU A 19 29.16 6.40 7.02
C GLU A 19 27.81 5.93 6.45
N LEU A 20 27.83 5.22 5.31
CA LEU A 20 26.63 4.61 4.74
C LEU A 20 26.02 3.57 5.66
N LEU A 21 26.82 2.68 6.26
CA LEU A 21 26.34 1.67 7.22
C LEU A 21 25.64 2.30 8.42
N GLN A 22 26.22 3.35 9.01
CA GLN A 22 25.60 4.06 10.13
C GLN A 22 24.25 4.68 9.73
N LEU A 23 24.13 5.22 8.52
CA LEU A 23 22.87 5.75 8.00
C LEU A 23 21.81 4.64 7.90
N TYR A 24 22.18 3.47 7.37
CA TYR A 24 21.27 2.32 7.26
C TYR A 24 20.93 1.68 8.61
N GLU A 25 21.83 1.69 9.60
CA GLU A 25 21.53 1.26 10.98
C GLU A 25 20.55 2.19 11.69
N VAL A 26 20.66 3.50 11.47
CA VAL A 26 19.65 4.46 11.96
C VAL A 26 18.31 4.20 11.27
N GLY A 27 18.32 3.94 9.97
CA GLY A 27 17.15 3.54 9.21
C GLY A 27 16.48 2.26 9.73
N GLU A 28 17.29 1.24 10.06
CA GLU A 28 16.83 -0.03 10.65
C GLU A 28 16.19 0.17 12.03
N LYS A 29 16.74 1.07 12.86
CA LYS A 29 16.14 1.41 14.17
C LYS A 29 14.81 2.14 14.04
N LEU A 30 14.63 2.97 13.01
CA LEU A 30 13.36 3.65 12.72
C LEU A 30 12.32 2.71 12.10
N HIS A 31 12.76 1.77 11.25
CA HIS A 31 11.91 0.78 10.60
C HIS A 31 12.56 -0.61 10.70
N SER A 32 12.18 -1.37 11.74
CA SER A 32 12.73 -2.69 11.99
C SER A 32 12.49 -3.65 10.83
N TYR A 33 13.53 -4.40 10.44
CA TYR A 33 13.45 -5.46 9.44
C TYR A 33 12.80 -6.75 9.98
N GLU A 34 12.51 -6.88 11.29
CA GLU A 34 11.86 -8.07 11.86
C GLU A 34 10.51 -8.36 11.21
N GLN A 35 9.77 -7.32 10.79
CA GLN A 35 8.49 -7.48 10.09
C GLN A 35 8.63 -8.10 8.69
N LEU A 36 9.83 -8.13 8.11
CA LEU A 36 10.13 -8.74 6.82
C LEU A 36 10.58 -10.21 6.91
N HIS A 37 10.84 -10.73 8.11
CA HIS A 37 11.49 -12.03 8.30
C HIS A 37 10.50 -13.22 8.50
N GLY A 38 9.30 -13.14 7.93
CA GLY A 38 8.56 -14.36 7.60
C GLY A 38 9.40 -15.22 6.65
N GLY A 39 9.46 -16.55 6.86
CA GLY A 39 10.39 -17.45 6.15
C GLY A 39 10.52 -17.14 4.66
N ARG A 40 11.75 -16.93 4.17
CA ARG A 40 12.09 -16.37 2.83
C ARG A 40 11.24 -16.89 1.66
N SER A 41 10.90 -18.18 1.63
CA SER A 41 10.10 -18.76 0.54
C SER A 41 8.60 -18.45 0.67
N LEU A 42 8.08 -18.41 1.90
CA LEU A 42 6.69 -18.05 2.17
C LEU A 42 6.48 -16.57 1.87
N ASN A 43 7.43 -15.70 2.22
CA ASN A 43 7.25 -14.26 2.10
C ASN A 43 7.37 -13.74 0.64
N GLU A 44 8.18 -14.36 -0.22
CA GLU A 44 8.20 -14.02 -1.65
C GLU A 44 6.92 -14.46 -2.37
N ASP A 45 6.42 -15.66 -2.08
CA ASP A 45 5.17 -16.14 -2.64
C ASP A 45 3.97 -15.35 -2.09
N GLU A 46 3.96 -15.00 -0.80
CA GLU A 46 2.98 -14.10 -0.18
C GLU A 46 3.03 -12.72 -0.85
N ARG A 47 4.23 -12.19 -1.12
CA ARG A 47 4.43 -10.89 -1.78
C ARG A 47 4.00 -10.92 -3.25
N ARG A 48 4.26 -12.01 -3.98
CA ARG A 48 3.76 -12.19 -5.35
C ARG A 48 2.25 -12.33 -5.36
N ARG A 49 1.69 -13.14 -4.45
CA ARG A 49 0.24 -13.29 -4.28
C ARG A 49 -0.41 -11.97 -3.88
N SER A 50 0.20 -11.17 -3.00
CA SER A 50 -0.33 -9.88 -2.60
C SER A 50 -0.28 -8.86 -3.74
N MET A 51 0.80 -8.82 -4.53
CA MET A 51 0.86 -8.00 -5.76
C MET A 51 -0.14 -8.45 -6.83
N VAL A 52 -0.28 -9.76 -7.06
CA VAL A 52 -1.28 -10.31 -7.99
C VAL A 52 -2.69 -10.05 -7.48
N SER A 53 -2.93 -10.18 -6.18
CA SER A 53 -4.22 -9.87 -5.56
C SER A 53 -4.52 -8.38 -5.64
N PHE A 54 -3.54 -7.50 -5.47
CA PHE A 54 -3.71 -6.06 -5.61
C PHE A 54 -4.03 -5.69 -7.06
N ALA A 55 -3.32 -6.30 -8.02
CA ALA A 55 -3.58 -6.14 -9.43
C ALA A 55 -4.96 -6.68 -9.85
N SER A 56 -5.39 -7.81 -9.28
CA SER A 56 -6.70 -8.42 -9.58
C SER A 56 -7.86 -7.74 -8.83
N THR A 57 -7.62 -7.16 -7.66
CA THR A 57 -8.60 -6.40 -6.88
C THR A 57 -8.97 -5.08 -7.58
N ARG A 58 -8.03 -4.49 -8.34
CA ARG A 58 -8.33 -3.39 -9.28
C ARG A 58 -9.38 -3.76 -10.33
N GLY A 59 -9.57 -5.06 -10.60
CA GLY A 59 -10.56 -5.61 -11.54
C GLY A 59 -11.90 -6.03 -10.89
N GLN A 60 -12.07 -5.95 -9.57
CA GLN A 60 -13.32 -6.33 -8.90
C GLN A 60 -14.37 -5.20 -8.93
N SER A 61 -14.75 -4.75 -10.13
CA SER A 61 -15.90 -3.83 -10.29
C SER A 61 -17.21 -4.43 -9.78
N GLY A 62 -17.30 -5.78 -9.73
CA GLY A 62 -18.47 -6.51 -9.26
C GLY A 62 -18.78 -6.33 -7.76
N SER A 63 -17.77 -6.15 -6.91
CA SER A 63 -18.00 -5.91 -5.47
C SER A 63 -18.58 -4.52 -5.20
N THR A 64 -18.17 -3.53 -6.01
CA THR A 64 -18.64 -2.14 -5.93
C THR A 64 -20.09 -1.98 -6.39
N LEU A 65 -20.61 -2.95 -7.15
CA LEU A 65 -22.01 -3.02 -7.57
C LEU A 65 -22.90 -3.76 -6.55
N GLN A 66 -22.30 -4.51 -5.63
CA GLN A 66 -23.01 -5.33 -4.66
C GLN A 66 -23.49 -4.45 -3.49
N GLY A 67 -24.79 -4.15 -3.48
CA GLY A 67 -25.44 -3.34 -2.43
C GLY A 67 -26.08 -2.03 -2.91
N ASN A 68 -25.90 -1.65 -4.17
CA ASN A 68 -26.47 -0.39 -4.71
C ASN A 68 -28.00 -0.36 -4.69
N GLY A 69 -28.65 -1.54 -4.75
CA GLY A 69 -30.10 -1.66 -4.60
C GLY A 69 -30.63 -1.10 -3.28
N VAL A 70 -29.84 -1.16 -2.19
CA VAL A 70 -30.24 -0.61 -0.88
C VAL A 70 -30.36 0.91 -0.95
N PHE A 71 -29.42 1.58 -1.63
CA PHE A 71 -29.47 3.05 -1.82
C PHE A 71 -30.60 3.46 -2.76
N GLY A 72 -30.88 2.67 -3.79
CA GLY A 72 -32.04 2.88 -4.66
C GLY A 72 -33.36 2.79 -3.88
N LEU A 73 -33.52 1.77 -3.04
CA LEU A 73 -34.69 1.60 -2.17
C LEU A 73 -34.78 2.71 -1.11
N ALA A 74 -33.66 3.13 -0.52
CA ALA A 74 -33.62 4.24 0.43
C ALA A 74 -34.03 5.57 -0.22
N ALA A 75 -33.60 5.83 -1.46
CA ALA A 75 -34.02 7.01 -2.21
C ALA A 75 -35.52 6.99 -2.53
N MET A 76 -36.06 5.83 -2.95
CA MET A 76 -37.51 5.67 -3.14
C MET A 76 -38.30 5.92 -1.85
N TYR A 77 -37.78 5.45 -0.71
CA TYR A 77 -38.40 5.65 0.61
C TYR A 77 -38.37 7.13 1.04
N LEU A 78 -37.27 7.85 0.83
CA LEU A 78 -37.19 9.28 1.11
C LEU A 78 -38.12 10.09 0.18
N TYR A 79 -38.28 9.65 -1.06
CA TYR A 79 -39.21 10.27 -2.00
C TYR A 79 -40.68 10.04 -1.61
N SER A 80 -41.05 8.83 -1.17
CA SER A 80 -42.42 8.54 -0.73
C SER A 80 -42.80 9.30 0.53
N ARG A 81 -41.84 9.62 1.41
CA ARG A 81 -42.04 10.43 2.62
C ARG A 81 -42.55 11.84 2.36
N ARG A 82 -42.26 12.44 1.20
CA ARG A 82 -42.73 13.78 0.88
C ARG A 82 -44.24 13.72 0.61
N GLY A 83 -45.04 13.96 1.65
CA GLY A 83 -46.51 13.99 1.60
C GLY A 83 -47.22 12.67 1.92
N ALA A 84 -46.54 11.76 2.63
CA ALA A 84 -47.12 10.54 3.17
C ALA A 84 -47.89 10.80 4.48
N SER A 85 -49.05 10.18 4.62
CA SER A 85 -49.90 10.27 5.83
C SER A 85 -49.51 9.27 6.93
N SER A 86 -48.80 8.19 6.56
CA SER A 86 -48.35 7.13 7.47
C SER A 86 -46.96 6.60 7.10
N MET A 87 -46.34 5.81 7.97
CA MET A 87 -44.94 5.34 7.79
C MET A 87 -44.77 4.36 6.62
N ILE A 88 -45.85 3.75 6.12
CA ILE A 88 -45.83 2.74 5.04
C ILE A 88 -46.69 3.23 3.84
N ASP A 89 -46.97 4.53 3.76
CA ASP A 89 -47.75 5.09 2.65
C ASP A 89 -46.90 5.19 1.37
N MET A 90 -47.08 4.20 0.48
CA MET A 90 -46.40 4.13 -0.82
C MET A 90 -47.29 4.58 -1.98
N SER A 91 -48.41 5.26 -1.70
CA SER A 91 -49.39 5.71 -2.70
C SER A 91 -48.75 6.55 -3.82
N ARG A 92 -47.83 7.45 -3.47
CA ARG A 92 -47.10 8.30 -4.44
C ARG A 92 -46.13 7.54 -5.35
N LEU A 93 -45.59 6.41 -4.90
CA LEU A 93 -44.73 5.56 -5.73
C LEU A 93 -45.53 4.81 -6.79
N ARG A 94 -46.80 4.48 -6.53
CA ARG A 94 -47.69 3.80 -7.49
C ARG A 94 -48.30 4.73 -8.53
N ALA A 95 -48.32 6.05 -8.27
CA ALA A 95 -48.94 7.02 -9.16
C ALA A 95 -48.20 7.19 -10.50
N CYS A 96 -46.88 7.03 -10.52
CA CYS A 96 -46.08 7.09 -11.74
C CYS A 96 -44.85 6.18 -11.64
N GLY A 97 -44.92 5.03 -12.31
CA GLY A 97 -43.83 4.04 -12.34
C GLY A 97 -42.51 4.61 -12.86
N TRP A 98 -42.57 5.51 -13.85
CA TRP A 98 -41.39 6.19 -14.41
C TRP A 98 -40.69 7.09 -13.39
N THR A 99 -41.45 7.83 -12.59
CA THR A 99 -40.87 8.69 -11.55
C THR A 99 -40.25 7.84 -10.44
N SER A 100 -40.90 6.75 -10.03
CA SER A 100 -40.31 5.82 -9.06
C SER A 100 -39.03 5.15 -9.55
N LEU A 101 -38.98 4.77 -10.83
CA LEU A 101 -37.82 4.15 -11.45
C LEU A 101 -36.65 5.14 -11.55
N SER A 102 -36.90 6.39 -11.96
CA SER A 102 -35.85 7.41 -12.02
C SER A 102 -35.26 7.73 -10.64
N VAL A 103 -36.08 7.86 -9.61
CA VAL A 103 -35.61 8.06 -8.23
C VAL A 103 -34.78 6.86 -7.74
N PHE A 104 -35.21 5.64 -8.04
CA PHE A 104 -34.45 4.43 -7.73
C PHE A 104 -33.09 4.42 -8.42
N LEU A 105 -33.04 4.75 -9.71
CA LEU A 105 -31.80 4.80 -10.49
C LEU A 105 -30.85 5.89 -9.98
N ILE A 106 -31.37 7.05 -9.59
CA ILE A 106 -30.57 8.12 -8.96
C ILE A 106 -29.97 7.64 -7.64
N GLY A 107 -30.78 7.01 -6.78
CA GLY A 107 -30.32 6.45 -5.51
C GLY A 107 -29.26 5.36 -5.70
N SER A 108 -29.48 4.46 -6.66
CA SER A 108 -28.53 3.39 -7.01
C SER A 108 -27.21 3.94 -7.55
N THR A 109 -27.27 4.97 -8.41
CA THR A 109 -26.08 5.65 -8.95
C THR A 109 -25.32 6.36 -7.83
N PHE A 110 -26.00 7.05 -6.93
CA PHE A 110 -25.38 7.68 -5.77
C PHE A 110 -24.69 6.66 -4.86
N GLY A 111 -25.35 5.54 -4.56
CA GLY A 111 -24.76 4.43 -3.80
C GLY A 111 -23.50 3.88 -4.46
N SER A 112 -23.52 3.74 -5.79
CA SER A 112 -22.37 3.30 -6.58
C SER A 112 -21.17 4.24 -6.40
N ILE A 113 -21.40 5.56 -6.43
CA ILE A 113 -20.36 6.58 -6.27
C ILE A 113 -19.75 6.50 -4.87
N VAL A 114 -20.58 6.37 -3.82
CA VAL A 114 -20.10 6.28 -2.43
C VAL A 114 -19.26 5.01 -2.23
N MET A 115 -19.71 3.87 -2.76
CA MET A 115 -18.96 2.61 -2.66
C MET A 115 -17.65 2.67 -3.46
N MET A 116 -17.64 3.30 -4.64
CA MET A 116 -16.42 3.55 -5.40
C MET A 116 -15.42 4.42 -4.62
N GLN A 117 -15.90 5.48 -3.94
CA GLN A 117 -15.03 6.33 -3.13
C GLN A 117 -14.43 5.58 -1.94
N LYS A 118 -15.23 4.75 -1.28
CA LYS A 118 -14.75 3.90 -0.17
C LYS A 118 -13.71 2.90 -0.65
N GLU A 119 -13.95 2.23 -1.76
CA GLU A 119 -13.00 1.29 -2.36
C GLU A 119 -11.72 1.98 -2.84
N ARG A 120 -11.82 3.20 -3.38
CA ARG A 120 -10.65 4.01 -3.75
C ARG A 120 -9.73 4.27 -2.56
N ILE A 121 -10.29 4.71 -1.42
CA ILE A 121 -9.49 4.96 -0.20
C ILE A 121 -8.82 3.66 0.27
N ARG A 122 -9.56 2.55 0.31
CA ARG A 122 -9.01 1.25 0.68
C ARG A 122 -7.86 0.82 -0.23
N LEU A 123 -7.99 1.03 -1.55
CA LEU A 123 -6.95 0.72 -2.52
C LEU A 123 -5.73 1.64 -2.40
N ASP A 124 -5.94 2.93 -2.14
CA ASP A 124 -4.86 3.90 -1.92
C ASP A 124 -4.04 3.52 -0.65
N ASP A 125 -4.71 3.16 0.45
CA ASP A 125 -4.05 2.69 1.68
C ASP A 125 -3.24 1.40 1.44
N GLN A 126 -3.82 0.44 0.70
CA GLN A 126 -3.11 -0.79 0.33
C GLN A 126 -1.90 -0.51 -0.58
N ALA A 127 -2.01 0.45 -1.51
CA ALA A 127 -0.93 0.85 -2.39
C ALA A 127 0.24 1.46 -1.61
N ILE A 128 -0.06 2.33 -0.64
CA ILE A 128 0.94 2.96 0.23
C ILE A 128 1.69 1.89 1.01
N ASN A 129 0.96 0.98 1.66
CA ASN A 129 1.55 -0.12 2.43
C ASN A 129 2.45 -1.01 1.59
N LEU A 130 2.01 -1.38 0.38
CA LEU A 130 2.82 -2.18 -0.55
C LEU A 130 4.08 -1.42 -0.97
N SER A 131 3.97 -0.12 -1.29
CA SER A 131 5.11 0.70 -1.70
C SER A 131 6.16 0.84 -0.59
N THR A 132 5.73 1.01 0.65
CA THR A 132 6.62 1.08 1.82
C THR A 132 7.30 -0.26 2.05
N ALA A 133 6.57 -1.37 2.02
CA ALA A 133 7.14 -2.71 2.18
C ALA A 133 8.22 -3.02 1.13
N VAL A 134 7.99 -2.61 -0.14
CA VAL A 134 8.97 -2.76 -1.21
C VAL A 134 10.24 -1.95 -0.93
N ARG A 135 10.11 -0.71 -0.46
CA ARG A 135 11.25 0.16 -0.14
C ARG A 135 12.06 -0.36 1.04
N VAL A 136 11.41 -0.83 2.11
CA VAL A 136 12.12 -1.41 3.25
C VAL A 136 12.88 -2.67 2.83
N ALA A 137 12.30 -3.53 2.01
CA ALA A 137 12.97 -4.71 1.48
C ALA A 137 14.19 -4.35 0.58
N GLN A 138 14.09 -3.30 -0.23
CA GLN A 138 15.24 -2.81 -1.01
C GLN A 138 16.35 -2.27 -0.10
N ASN A 139 15.99 -1.51 0.93
CA ASN A 139 16.95 -0.98 1.90
C ASN A 139 17.68 -2.09 2.66
N GLU A 140 16.97 -3.16 3.04
CA GLU A 140 17.55 -4.33 3.69
C GLU A 140 18.60 -5.01 2.79
N GLN A 141 18.29 -5.20 1.50
CA GLN A 141 19.23 -5.76 0.53
C GLN A 141 20.48 -4.88 0.37
N THR A 142 20.31 -3.56 0.30
CA THR A 142 21.44 -2.62 0.23
C THR A 142 22.27 -2.66 1.51
N HIS A 143 21.63 -2.72 2.68
CA HIS A 143 22.33 -2.83 3.96
C HIS A 143 23.15 -4.12 4.05
N ALA A 144 22.59 -5.26 3.60
CA ALA A 144 23.33 -6.53 3.53
C ALA A 144 24.55 -6.46 2.59
N LEU A 145 24.42 -5.79 1.45
CA LEU A 145 25.51 -5.60 0.49
C LEU A 145 26.61 -4.70 1.06
N LEU A 146 26.26 -3.65 1.81
CA LEU A 146 27.25 -2.81 2.48
C LEU A 146 28.01 -3.60 3.56
N ARG A 147 27.35 -4.47 4.32
CA ARG A 147 28.02 -5.35 5.30
C ARG A 147 29.00 -6.32 4.64
N THR A 148 28.64 -6.91 3.50
CA THR A 148 29.57 -7.79 2.75
C THR A 148 30.72 -7.00 2.11
N MET A 149 30.46 -5.81 1.61
CA MET A 149 31.50 -4.91 1.09
C MET A 149 32.51 -4.53 2.19
N LYS A 150 32.03 -4.16 3.38
CA LYS A 150 32.88 -3.90 4.54
C LYS A 150 33.73 -5.12 4.89
N PHE A 151 33.14 -6.31 4.98
CA PHE A 151 33.88 -7.54 5.20
C PHE A 151 35.01 -7.75 4.18
N HIS A 152 34.75 -7.54 2.89
CA HIS A 152 35.77 -7.67 1.84
C HIS A 152 36.88 -6.60 1.94
N LEU A 153 36.53 -5.36 2.28
CA LEU A 153 37.52 -4.29 2.49
C LEU A 153 38.41 -4.59 3.69
N THR A 154 37.83 -5.01 4.82
CA THR A 154 38.60 -5.42 6.01
C THR A 154 39.52 -6.60 5.70
N THR A 155 39.02 -7.61 4.97
CA THR A 155 39.82 -8.80 4.63
C THR A 155 40.97 -8.47 3.68
N ARG A 156 40.79 -7.50 2.76
CA ARG A 156 41.87 -6.97 1.91
C ARG A 156 42.90 -6.16 2.68
N GLN A 157 42.48 -5.34 3.64
CA GLN A 157 43.41 -4.59 4.51
C GLN A 157 44.26 -5.53 5.40
N MET A 158 43.75 -6.72 5.72
CA MET A 158 44.47 -7.74 6.49
C MET A 158 45.46 -8.57 5.66
N ASN A 159 45.65 -8.28 4.35
CA ASN A 159 46.50 -9.04 3.43
C ASN A 159 46.26 -10.56 3.41
N LEU A 160 45.07 -11.01 3.82
CA LEU A 160 44.71 -12.44 3.87
C LEU A 160 44.64 -13.11 2.48
N TRP A 161 44.70 -12.33 1.41
CA TRP A 161 44.63 -12.78 0.01
C TRP A 161 45.90 -12.49 -0.80
N ASP A 162 46.95 -11.92 -0.18
CA ASP A 162 48.22 -11.58 -0.85
C ASP A 162 49.32 -12.65 -0.63
N GLN A 163 48.94 -13.87 -0.23
CA GLN A 163 49.79 -15.08 -0.18
C GLN A 163 49.58 -15.94 -1.41
#